data_AF-X6L7Y8-F1
#
_entry.id   AF-X6L7Y8-F1
#
_cell.length_a   1.000
_cell.length_b   1.000
_cell.length_c   1.000
_cell.angle_alpha   90.00
_cell.angle_beta   90.00
_cell.angle_gamma   90.00
#
_symmetry.space_group_name_H-M   'P 1'
#
loop_
_entity.id
_entity.type
_entity.pdbx_description
1 polymer ?
#
loop_
_entity_poly.entity_id
_entity_poly.type
_entity_poly.pdbx_seq_one_letter_code
_entity_poly.pdbx_strand_id
1 'polypeptide(L)'
;PDDVKLNGHCVVQLNHSQTNPNETHLLSFGGQDEKKIKQTFSMKYKSVWEINDHNNNQSDSKFENQSFNTWIRHDQDTNIGIFEDYLIGVRGLIGGINNNLLFITYCPENIEVIDLKTMKSLNGIKDDIIPREEHKYGIQCHCFVPLTINNEK
;
A
#
# COMPACT_ATOMS: atom_id res chain seq x y z
N PRO A 1 -8.11 -10.97 8.58
CA PRO A 1 -7.57 -12.32 8.87
C PRO A 1 -7.16 -12.40 10.33
N ASP A 2 -7.74 -13.33 11.08
CA ASP A 2 -7.60 -13.40 12.54
C ASP A 2 -6.33 -14.16 12.97
N ASP A 3 -5.67 -14.82 12.02
CA ASP A 3 -4.46 -15.62 12.18
C ASP A 3 -3.17 -14.80 12.12
N VAL A 4 -3.24 -13.49 11.87
CA VAL A 4 -2.06 -12.64 11.66
C VAL A 4 -2.03 -11.48 12.66
N LYS A 5 -0.90 -11.32 13.35
CA LYS A 5 -0.60 -10.14 14.17
C LYS A 5 0.14 -9.10 13.32
N LEU A 6 -0.45 -7.92 13.19
CA LEU A 6 0.08 -6.81 12.41
C LEU A 6 0.35 -5.62 13.34
N ASN A 7 1.56 -5.06 13.31
CA ASN A 7 1.92 -3.88 14.11
C ASN A 7 2.41 -2.74 13.22
N GLY A 8 1.61 -1.69 13.05
CA GLY A 8 2.00 -0.55 12.22
C GLY A 8 2.06 -0.88 10.72
N HIS A 9 1.03 -1.53 10.20
CA HIS A 9 0.86 -1.79 8.76
C HIS A 9 0.74 -0.47 7.98
N CYS A 10 1.20 -0.48 6.72
CA CYS A 10 0.95 0.60 5.77
C CYS A 10 -0.24 0.23 4.88
N VAL A 11 -1.13 1.19 4.62
CA VAL A 11 -2.22 1.06 3.66
C VAL A 11 -2.11 2.20 2.66
N VAL A 12 -2.13 1.87 1.37
CA VAL A 12 -2.10 2.84 0.26
C VAL A 12 -3.28 2.60 -0.67
N GLN A 13 -3.77 3.68 -1.27
CA GLN A 13 -4.78 3.63 -2.34
C GLN A 13 -4.10 3.37 -3.67
N LEU A 14 -4.52 2.32 -4.39
CA LEU A 14 -4.11 2.04 -5.76
C LEU A 14 -4.86 2.97 -6.72
N ASN A 15 -4.13 3.89 -7.36
CA ASN A 15 -4.66 4.82 -8.36
C ASN A 15 -4.78 4.13 -9.72
N HIS A 16 -5.72 3.20 -9.85
CA HIS A 16 -6.13 2.71 -11.17
C HIS A 16 -7.21 3.63 -11.73
N SER A 17 -7.39 3.67 -13.05
CA SER A 17 -8.52 4.36 -13.68
C SER A 17 -9.82 3.79 -13.12
N GLN A 18 -10.38 4.47 -12.12
CA GLN A 18 -11.57 4.01 -11.42
C GLN A 18 -12.75 4.13 -12.37
N THR A 19 -13.39 2.99 -12.67
CA THR A 19 -14.63 2.96 -13.44
C THR A 19 -15.84 3.37 -12.58
N ASN A 20 -15.72 3.29 -11.26
CA ASN A 20 -16.76 3.64 -10.29
C ASN A 20 -16.19 4.56 -9.20
N PRO A 21 -16.71 5.80 -9.04
CA PRO A 21 -16.21 6.73 -8.01
C PRO A 21 -16.48 6.28 -6.57
N ASN A 22 -17.40 5.34 -6.36
CA ASN A 22 -17.72 4.81 -5.03
C ASN A 22 -16.82 3.64 -4.62
N GLU A 23 -15.91 3.22 -5.50
CA GLU A 23 -15.01 2.10 -5.29
C GLU A 23 -13.57 2.59 -5.18
N THR A 24 -12.80 1.99 -4.28
CA THR A 24 -11.38 2.27 -4.10
C THR A 24 -10.63 0.97 -3.91
N HIS A 25 -9.50 0.82 -4.59
CA HIS A 25 -8.64 -0.34 -4.40
C HIS A 25 -7.55 0.01 -3.39
N LEU A 26 -7.42 -0.79 -2.34
CA LEU A 26 -6.44 -0.60 -1.28
C LEU A 26 -5.42 -1.73 -1.31
N LEU A 27 -4.17 -1.39 -1.03
CA LEU A 27 -3.08 -2.33 -0.79
C LEU A 27 -2.54 -2.11 0.63
N SER A 28 -2.33 -3.20 1.35
CA SER A 28 -1.93 -3.19 2.76
C SER A 28 -0.75 -4.13 2.96
N PHE A 29 0.34 -3.65 3.57
CA PHE A 29 1.59 -4.41 3.73
C PHE A 29 2.38 -4.00 4.99
N GLY A 30 3.30 -4.87 5.40
CA GLY A 30 4.27 -4.62 6.46
C GLY A 30 3.82 -5.06 7.85
N GLY A 31 4.29 -4.40 8.90
CA GLY A 31 3.90 -4.71 10.28
C GLY A 31 4.40 -6.04 10.85
N GLN A 32 5.26 -6.76 10.13
CA GLN A 32 6.00 -7.92 10.64
C GLN A 32 7.45 -7.58 10.97
N ASP A 33 7.89 -8.12 12.10
CA ASP A 33 9.28 -8.10 12.59
C ASP A 33 10.23 -8.87 11.67
N GLU A 34 11.53 -8.78 11.91
CA GLU A 34 12.53 -9.65 11.29
C GLU A 34 12.20 -11.13 11.53
N LYS A 35 12.59 -11.99 10.57
CA LYS A 35 12.42 -13.44 10.64
C LYS A 35 10.95 -13.87 10.78
N LYS A 36 10.05 -13.14 10.13
CA LYS A 36 8.62 -13.47 10.04
C LYS A 36 8.15 -13.37 8.59
N ILE A 37 7.25 -14.28 8.22
CA ILE A 37 6.61 -14.30 6.90
C ILE A 37 5.86 -12.98 6.71
N LYS A 38 6.20 -12.24 5.66
CA LYS A 38 5.53 -10.97 5.31
C LYS A 38 4.13 -11.24 4.80
N GLN A 39 3.24 -10.28 5.00
CA GLN A 39 1.85 -10.42 4.60
C GLN A 39 1.40 -9.17 3.86
N THR A 40 0.94 -9.37 2.64
CA THR A 40 0.35 -8.34 1.80
C THR A 40 -1.12 -8.68 1.59
N PHE A 41 -1.96 -7.65 1.62
CA PHE A 41 -3.39 -7.77 1.45
C PHE A 41 -3.87 -6.72 0.47
N SER A 42 -4.96 -7.03 -0.23
CA SER A 42 -5.69 -6.06 -1.03
C SER A 42 -7.16 -6.04 -0.64
N MET A 43 -7.80 -4.91 -0.87
CA MET A 43 -9.24 -4.77 -0.66
C MET A 43 -9.83 -3.92 -1.77
N LYS A 44 -10.96 -4.37 -2.30
CA LYS A 44 -11.90 -3.50 -3.02
C LYS A 44 -12.83 -2.87 -2.00
N TYR A 45 -12.56 -1.63 -1.65
CA TYR A 45 -13.40 -0.85 -0.75
C TYR A 45 -14.55 -0.24 -1.54
N LYS A 46 -15.77 -0.34 -1.02
CA LYS A 46 -16.95 0.39 -1.48
C LYS A 46 -17.47 1.22 -0.31
N SER A 47 -17.74 2.50 -0.55
CA SER A 47 -18.29 3.40 0.49
C SER A 47 -19.55 2.80 1.11
N VAL A 48 -19.60 2.79 2.45
CA VAL A 48 -20.79 2.38 3.22
C VAL A 48 -21.73 3.56 3.49
N TRP A 49 -21.27 4.78 3.19
CA TRP A 49 -22.05 6.00 3.26
C TRP A 49 -22.41 6.39 1.83
N GLU A 50 -23.34 5.65 1.22
CA GLU A 50 -23.92 6.09 -0.05
C GLU A 50 -24.71 7.37 0.23
N ILE A 51 -24.22 8.50 -0.31
CA ILE A 51 -25.02 9.72 -0.38
C ILE A 51 -26.16 9.37 -1.32
N ASN A 52 -27.39 9.41 -0.80
CA ASN A 52 -28.61 9.17 -1.56
C ASN A 52 -28.74 10.19 -2.70
N ASP A 53 -28.09 9.93 -3.84
CA ASP A 53 -28.49 10.54 -5.08
C ASP A 53 -29.78 9.85 -5.50
N HIS A 54 -30.89 10.45 -5.06
CA HIS A 54 -32.18 10.30 -5.67
C HIS A 54 -32.02 10.50 -7.18
N ASN A 55 -31.87 9.40 -7.93
CA ASN A 55 -32.23 9.18 -9.34
C ASN A 55 -31.32 8.12 -9.97
N ASN A 56 -31.65 6.84 -9.80
CA ASN A 56 -32.10 6.07 -10.96
C ASN A 56 -32.48 4.64 -10.58
N ASN A 57 -33.64 4.25 -11.11
CA ASN A 57 -34.05 2.88 -11.25
C ASN A 57 -33.02 2.13 -12.10
N GLN A 58 -32.07 1.43 -11.48
CA GLN A 58 -31.30 0.40 -12.16
C GLN A 58 -31.13 -0.80 -11.25
N SER A 59 -32.20 -1.58 -11.20
CA SER A 59 -32.23 -3.03 -11.01
C SER A 59 -31.08 -3.62 -10.17
N ASP A 60 -31.42 -4.00 -8.95
CA ASP A 60 -30.70 -4.88 -8.02
C ASP A 60 -30.44 -6.31 -8.56
N SER A 61 -30.10 -6.45 -9.83
CA SER A 61 -29.93 -7.74 -10.49
C SER A 61 -28.67 -7.74 -11.36
N LYS A 62 -27.50 -7.81 -10.69
CA LYS A 62 -26.23 -8.44 -11.14
C LYS A 62 -25.09 -8.12 -10.16
N PHE A 63 -25.29 -8.29 -8.86
CA PHE A 63 -24.15 -8.37 -7.92
C PHE A 63 -23.58 -9.79 -7.99
N GLU A 64 -22.85 -10.08 -9.07
CA GLU A 64 -22.07 -11.30 -9.20
C GLU A 64 -20.94 -11.29 -8.14
N ASN A 65 -21.13 -12.03 -7.05
CA ASN A 65 -20.09 -12.72 -6.24
C ASN A 65 -18.80 -12.00 -5.81
N GLN A 66 -18.69 -10.67 -5.88
CA GLN A 66 -17.46 -9.96 -5.50
C GLN A 66 -17.53 -9.46 -4.05
N SER A 67 -16.59 -9.94 -3.22
CA SER A 67 -16.47 -9.55 -1.81
C SER A 67 -15.86 -8.16 -1.65
N PHE A 68 -16.69 -7.13 -1.67
CA PHE A 68 -16.29 -5.78 -1.26
C PHE A 68 -15.97 -5.73 0.23
N ASN A 69 -15.19 -4.72 0.64
CA ASN A 69 -14.88 -4.40 2.04
C ASN A 69 -14.27 -5.57 2.82
N THR A 70 -13.63 -6.51 2.12
CA THR A 70 -12.97 -7.67 2.70
C THR A 70 -11.50 -7.67 2.30
N TRP A 71 -10.61 -7.86 3.29
CA TRP A 71 -9.17 -8.02 3.02
C TRP A 71 -8.89 -9.40 2.43
N ILE A 72 -8.31 -9.42 1.23
CA ILE A 72 -7.86 -10.62 0.52
C ILE A 72 -6.34 -10.70 0.64
N ARG A 73 -5.84 -11.81 1.20
CA ARG A 73 -4.39 -12.09 1.32
C ARG A 73 -3.81 -12.40 -0.05
N HIS A 74 -2.62 -11.87 -0.32
CA HIS A 74 -1.83 -12.18 -1.51
C HIS A 74 -1.05 -13.50 -1.32
N ASP A 75 -0.64 -14.10 -2.44
CA ASP A 75 0.24 -15.26 -2.42
C ASP A 75 1.65 -14.88 -1.94
N GLN A 76 2.41 -15.85 -1.43
CA GLN A 76 3.70 -15.57 -0.78
C GLN A 76 4.73 -14.90 -1.69
N ASP A 77 4.67 -15.19 -2.99
CA ASP A 77 5.55 -14.67 -4.04
C ASP A 77 5.24 -13.21 -4.44
N THR A 78 4.10 -12.69 -4.01
CA THR A 78 3.66 -11.30 -4.26
C THR A 78 3.67 -10.45 -2.99
N ASN A 79 4.19 -10.99 -1.88
CA ASN A 79 4.38 -10.24 -0.66
C ASN A 79 5.47 -9.18 -0.78
N ILE A 80 5.22 -8.05 -0.15
CA ILE A 80 6.19 -6.96 -0.02
C ILE A 80 7.15 -7.26 1.14
N GLY A 81 8.45 -7.24 0.82
CA GLY A 81 9.57 -7.54 1.70
C GLY A 81 9.92 -9.02 1.82
N ILE A 82 11.13 -9.29 2.29
CA ILE A 82 11.70 -10.62 2.49
C ILE A 82 11.70 -11.02 3.98
N PHE A 83 11.99 -12.28 4.27
CA PHE A 83 11.91 -12.85 5.62
C PHE A 83 12.73 -12.05 6.67
N GLU A 84 13.88 -11.53 6.25
CA GLU A 84 14.84 -10.80 7.07
C GLU A 84 14.41 -9.37 7.40
N ASP A 85 13.52 -8.76 6.62
CA ASP A 85 13.19 -7.33 6.78
C ASP A 85 12.46 -7.03 8.09
N TYR A 86 12.69 -5.85 8.65
CA TYR A 86 11.89 -5.30 9.75
C TYR A 86 10.87 -4.30 9.18
N LEU A 87 9.62 -4.71 8.99
CA LEU A 87 8.57 -3.90 8.36
C LEU A 87 7.58 -3.29 9.36
N ILE A 88 7.83 -3.38 10.67
CA ILE A 88 7.01 -2.70 11.67
C ILE A 88 7.11 -1.19 11.45
N GLY A 89 5.97 -0.54 11.25
CA GLY A 89 5.92 0.89 10.99
C GLY A 89 6.45 1.31 9.61
N VAL A 90 6.53 0.39 8.64
CA VAL A 90 6.83 0.72 7.25
C VAL A 90 5.87 1.79 6.74
N ARG A 91 6.37 2.65 5.87
CA ARG A 91 5.58 3.66 5.16
C ARG A 91 5.77 3.50 3.68
N GLY A 92 4.73 3.82 2.91
CA GLY A 92 4.81 3.82 1.47
C GLY A 92 3.95 4.88 0.81
N LEU A 93 4.31 5.20 -0.42
CA LEU A 93 3.63 6.15 -1.29
C LEU A 93 3.64 5.58 -2.71
N ILE A 94 2.52 5.73 -3.41
CA ILE A 94 2.45 5.42 -4.84
C ILE A 94 2.87 6.65 -5.64
N GLY A 95 3.73 6.43 -6.61
CA GLY A 95 4.19 7.47 -7.53
C GLY A 95 4.76 6.88 -8.81
N GLY A 96 5.73 7.59 -9.39
CA GLY A 96 6.19 7.36 -10.76
C GLY A 96 5.25 7.98 -11.78
N ILE A 97 5.73 8.15 -13.02
CA ILE A 97 4.99 8.88 -14.07
C ILE A 97 3.60 8.28 -14.36
N ASN A 98 3.44 6.97 -14.14
CA ASN A 98 2.19 6.24 -14.38
C ASN A 98 1.52 5.77 -13.08
N ASN A 99 1.92 6.26 -11.89
CA ASN A 99 1.44 5.77 -10.59
C ASN A 99 1.55 4.24 -10.44
N ASN A 100 2.60 3.65 -11.01
CA ASN A 100 2.84 2.21 -11.09
C ASN A 100 4.00 1.75 -10.20
N LEU A 101 4.59 2.66 -9.42
CA LEU A 101 5.67 2.37 -8.49
C LEU A 101 5.20 2.64 -7.07
N LEU A 102 5.50 1.72 -6.17
CA LEU A 102 5.35 1.87 -4.74
C LEU A 102 6.72 2.12 -4.13
N PHE A 103 6.91 3.32 -3.60
CA PHE A 103 8.08 3.66 -2.80
C PHE A 103 7.77 3.26 -1.37
N ILE A 104 8.63 2.46 -0.76
CA ILE A 104 8.54 2.14 0.66
C ILE A 104 9.81 2.53 1.39
N THR A 105 9.64 2.78 2.67
CA THR A 105 10.70 3.15 3.61
C THR A 105 10.50 2.38 4.88
N TYR A 106 11.52 1.68 5.33
CA TYR A 106 11.45 0.80 6.49
C TYR A 106 12.74 0.77 7.29
N CYS A 107 12.63 0.29 8.52
CA CYS A 107 13.73 0.24 9.48
C CYS A 107 14.87 -0.67 8.95
N PRO A 108 16.14 -0.33 9.21
CA PRO A 108 16.58 0.87 9.94
C PRO A 108 16.47 2.16 9.12
N GLU A 109 16.71 2.10 7.82
CA GLU A 109 16.83 3.29 6.97
C GLU A 109 16.73 2.94 5.49
N ASN A 110 16.09 1.84 5.14
CA ASN A 110 16.02 1.37 3.77
C ASN A 110 14.95 2.11 2.98
N ILE A 111 15.24 2.36 1.72
CA ILE A 111 14.31 2.79 0.68
C ILE A 111 14.24 1.66 -0.34
N GLU A 112 13.03 1.22 -0.65
CA GLU A 112 12.79 0.22 -1.68
C GLU A 112 11.71 0.72 -2.64
N VAL A 113 11.86 0.37 -3.91
CA VAL A 113 10.89 0.70 -4.96
C VAL A 113 10.34 -0.59 -5.53
N ILE A 114 9.03 -0.74 -5.54
CA ILE A 114 8.32 -1.94 -5.96
C ILE A 114 7.51 -1.60 -7.21
N ASP A 115 7.63 -2.41 -8.25
CA ASP A 115 6.76 -2.34 -9.42
C ASP A 115 5.40 -2.96 -9.06
N LEU A 116 4.34 -2.14 -9.07
CA LEU A 116 2.99 -2.56 -8.67
C LEU A 116 2.33 -3.55 -9.63
N LYS A 117 2.81 -3.66 -10.88
CA LYS A 117 2.27 -4.60 -11.87
C LYS A 117 2.82 -6.00 -11.62
N THR A 118 4.10 -6.10 -11.26
CA THR A 118 4.78 -7.37 -11.03
C THR A 118 4.84 -7.75 -9.55
N MET A 119 4.55 -6.81 -8.65
CA MET A 119 4.69 -6.94 -7.20
C MET A 119 6.13 -7.34 -6.79
N LYS A 120 7.13 -6.80 -7.49
CA LYS A 120 8.55 -7.11 -7.25
C LYS A 120 9.38 -5.86 -7.02
N SER A 121 10.36 -5.99 -6.15
CA SER A 121 11.40 -4.99 -5.90
C SER A 121 12.18 -4.71 -7.17
N LEU A 122 12.42 -3.42 -7.42
CA LEU A 122 13.31 -2.97 -8.49
C LEU A 122 14.76 -3.07 -8.03
N ASN A 123 15.62 -3.58 -8.90
CA ASN A 123 17.05 -3.69 -8.64
C ASN A 123 17.81 -2.45 -9.14
N GLY A 124 18.94 -2.14 -8.51
CA GLY A 124 19.85 -1.07 -8.95
C GLY A 124 19.38 0.34 -8.62
N ILE A 125 18.51 0.49 -7.62
CA ILE A 125 18.21 1.79 -7.02
C ILE A 125 19.49 2.36 -6.42
N LYS A 126 19.76 3.64 -6.65
CA LYS A 126 20.86 4.37 -6.02
C LYS A 126 20.29 5.19 -4.88
N ASP A 127 21.13 5.44 -3.86
CA ASP A 127 20.77 6.21 -2.68
C ASP A 127 19.52 5.62 -1.99
N ASP A 128 19.52 4.29 -1.86
CA ASP A 128 18.48 3.46 -1.27
C ASP A 128 18.50 3.47 0.27
N ILE A 129 19.18 4.46 0.85
CA ILE A 129 19.30 4.66 2.30
C ILE A 129 18.80 6.07 2.62
N ILE A 130 17.86 6.16 3.56
CA ILE A 130 17.32 7.42 4.04
C ILE A 130 18.44 8.19 4.74
N PRO A 131 18.82 9.39 4.24
CA PRO A 131 19.82 10.20 4.91
C PRO A 131 19.26 10.71 6.24
N ARG A 132 19.90 10.31 7.33
CA ARG A 132 19.54 10.72 8.69
C ARG A 132 20.76 10.86 9.57
N GLU A 133 20.65 11.65 10.62
CA GLU A 133 21.60 11.61 11.73
C GLU A 133 21.52 10.22 12.37
N GLU A 134 22.66 9.66 12.82
CA GLU A 134 22.78 8.31 13.39
C GLU A 134 21.85 8.12 14.62
N HIS A 135 20.58 7.87 14.37
CA HIS A 135 19.63 7.50 15.40
C HIS A 135 19.79 6.01 15.68
N LYS A 136 20.14 5.72 16.92
CA LYS A 136 20.32 4.37 17.48
C LYS A 136 19.24 3.34 17.13
N TYR A 137 18.02 3.77 16.76
CA TYR A 137 16.84 2.91 16.66
C TYR A 137 16.17 2.82 15.28
N GLY A 138 16.77 3.34 14.20
CA GLY A 138 16.10 3.31 12.89
C GLY A 138 15.03 4.40 12.72
N ILE A 139 14.48 4.52 11.51
CA ILE A 139 13.28 5.32 11.20
C ILE A 139 12.11 4.37 11.02
N GLN A 140 11.00 4.66 11.70
CA GLN A 140 9.75 3.92 11.57
C GLN A 140 8.57 4.86 11.84
N CYS A 141 7.37 4.48 11.38
CA CYS A 141 6.12 5.18 11.63
C CYS A 141 6.06 6.65 11.16
N HIS A 142 7.01 7.12 10.36
CA HIS A 142 7.06 8.48 9.81
C HIS A 142 5.94 8.73 8.76
N CYS A 143 5.99 9.79 7.97
CA CYS A 143 5.04 9.98 6.87
C CYS A 143 5.73 10.59 5.64
N PHE A 144 5.20 10.25 4.47
CA PHE A 144 5.48 11.01 3.26
C PHE A 144 4.57 12.22 3.21
N VAL A 145 5.16 13.38 2.93
CA VAL A 145 4.42 14.60 2.64
C VAL A 145 4.70 14.95 1.19
N PRO A 146 3.68 14.94 0.32
CA PRO A 146 3.85 15.43 -1.05
C PRO A 146 4.35 16.88 -0.99
N LEU A 147 5.44 17.16 -1.68
CA LEU A 147 5.83 18.54 -1.90
C LEU A 147 4.77 19.15 -2.83
N THR A 148 3.92 20.01 -2.28
CA THR A 148 3.10 20.91 -3.09
C THR A 148 4.06 21.91 -3.73
N ILE A 149 4.62 21.56 -4.87
CA ILE A 149 5.37 22.51 -5.69
C ILE A 149 4.32 23.47 -6.27
N ASN A 150 3.95 24.50 -5.51
CA ASN A 150 3.27 25.69 -6.00
C ASN A 150 4.25 26.58 -6.78
N ASN A 151 5.15 26.00 -7.57
CA ASN A 151 6.08 26.72 -8.43
C ASN A 151 6.06 26.06 -9.81
N GLU A 152 5.14 26.54 -10.62
CA GLU A 152 5.19 26.68 -12.08
C GLU A 152 6.23 25.85 -12.84
N LYS A 153 5.73 25.05 -13.78
CA LYS A 153 5.95 25.31 -15.21
C LYS A 153 4.74 24.88 -16.04
#